data_AF-A0A800BX12-F1
#
_entry.id   AF-A0A800BX12-F1
#
_cell.length_a   1.000
_cell.length_b   1.000
_cell.length_c   1.000
_cell.angle_alpha   90.00
_cell.angle_beta   90.00
_cell.angle_gamma   90.00
#
_symmetry.space_group_name_H-M   'P 1'
#
loop_
_entity.id
_entity.type
_entity.pdbx_description
1 polymer ?
#
loop_
_entity_poly.entity_id
_entity_poly.type
_entity_poly.pdbx_seq_one_letter_code
_entity_poly.pdbx_strand_id
1 'polypeptide(L)'
;FLATLDRVIDCKPDFVRLYPTLVINGSGLAKEYKKGRYQPMTMNRAVALCCYAKEKLEQAGIHIMRMGLQASETLEKELLAGPYHPSFGEFVASRHWLKRVRPLLARCPTGKDLYITISHRDISAFVGPKRVNMKRLQELGFEKRLKLTTDKTLKRGTMNYVIN
;
A
#
# COMPACT_ATOMS: atom_id res chain seq x y z
N PHE A 1 -11.86 7.45 10.99
CA PHE A 1 -10.90 6.40 10.59
C PHE A 1 -9.81 6.20 11.63
N LEU A 2 -8.90 7.16 11.87
CA LEU A 2 -7.76 6.96 12.80
C LEU A 2 -8.20 6.57 14.21
N ALA A 3 -9.13 7.31 14.81
CA ALA A 3 -9.68 6.96 16.13
C ALA A 3 -10.36 5.57 16.15
N THR A 4 -10.94 5.14 15.03
CA THR A 4 -11.52 3.79 14.90
C THR A 4 -10.44 2.73 14.83
N LEU A 5 -9.35 3.00 14.09
CA LEU A 5 -8.19 2.11 14.00
C LEU A 5 -7.58 1.88 15.39
N ASP A 6 -7.39 2.95 16.16
CA ASP A 6 -6.85 2.85 17.51
C ASP A 6 -7.76 1.97 18.40
N ARG A 7 -9.09 2.20 18.38
CA ARG A 7 -10.06 1.35 19.09
C ARG A 7 -10.03 -0.12 18.64
N VAL A 8 -9.84 -0.38 17.34
CA VAL A 8 -9.72 -1.76 16.83
C VAL A 8 -8.45 -2.43 17.35
N ILE A 9 -7.35 -1.69 17.46
CA ILE A 9 -6.10 -2.20 18.05
C ILE A 9 -6.30 -2.53 19.53
N ASP A 10 -7.03 -1.68 20.26
CA ASP A 10 -7.33 -1.89 21.68
C ASP A 10 -8.18 -3.16 21.91
N CYS A 11 -9.02 -3.54 20.95
CA CYS A 11 -9.77 -4.80 20.98
C CYS A 11 -8.90 -6.06 20.83
N LYS A 12 -7.63 -5.93 20.43
CA LYS A 12 -6.66 -7.03 20.23
C LYS A 12 -7.21 -8.23 19.42
N PRO A 13 -7.80 -8.02 18.23
CA PRO A 13 -8.29 -9.14 17.43
C PRO A 13 -7.13 -9.98 16.89
N ASP A 14 -7.36 -11.28 16.68
CA ASP A 14 -6.36 -12.18 16.07
C ASP A 14 -5.98 -11.73 14.65
N PHE A 15 -6.97 -11.25 13.89
CA PHE A 15 -6.75 -10.69 12.57
C PHE A 15 -7.79 -9.65 12.17
N VAL A 16 -7.47 -8.85 11.15
CA VAL A 16 -8.39 -7.90 10.53
C VAL A 16 -8.43 -8.04 9.02
N ARG A 17 -9.54 -7.58 8.44
CA ARG A 17 -9.70 -7.38 6.99
C ARG A 17 -9.96 -5.90 6.74
N LEU A 18 -9.17 -5.29 5.86
CA LEU A 18 -9.20 -3.85 5.63
C LEU A 18 -9.68 -3.53 4.21
N TYR A 19 -10.84 -2.91 4.09
CA TYR A 19 -11.45 -2.56 2.81
C TYR A 19 -11.77 -1.07 2.79
N PRO A 20 -11.35 -0.32 1.76
CA PRO A 20 -11.91 0.99 1.57
C PRO A 20 -13.36 0.87 1.11
N THR A 21 -14.22 1.78 1.56
CA THR A 21 -15.64 1.76 1.26
C THR A 21 -15.89 1.96 -0.25
N LEU A 22 -16.66 1.05 -0.84
CA LEU A 22 -17.10 1.09 -2.23
C LEU A 22 -18.59 1.44 -2.32
N VAL A 23 -18.99 2.08 -3.41
CA VAL A 23 -20.38 2.38 -3.73
C VAL A 23 -20.87 1.27 -4.66
N ILE A 24 -21.69 0.37 -4.13
CA ILE A 24 -22.29 -0.74 -4.88
C ILE A 24 -23.71 -0.37 -5.28
N ASN A 25 -24.08 -0.64 -6.51
CA ASN A 25 -25.41 -0.43 -7.04
C ASN A 25 -26.47 -1.14 -6.18
N GLY A 26 -27.67 -0.55 -6.11
CA GLY A 26 -28.73 -1.00 -5.20
C GLY A 26 -28.51 -0.68 -3.70
N SER A 27 -27.31 -0.31 -3.26
CA SER A 27 -27.05 0.02 -1.84
C SER A 27 -27.62 1.39 -1.42
N GLY A 28 -27.79 1.60 -0.11
CA GLY A 28 -28.10 2.92 0.44
C GLY A 28 -27.03 3.96 0.06
N LEU A 29 -25.76 3.56 0.03
CA LEU A 29 -24.66 4.45 -0.35
C LEU A 29 -24.72 4.87 -1.82
N ALA A 30 -25.26 4.03 -2.72
CA ALA A 30 -25.52 4.40 -4.10
C ALA A 30 -26.57 5.50 -4.23
N LYS A 31 -27.61 5.48 -3.39
CA LYS A 31 -28.62 6.56 -3.37
C LYS A 31 -28.00 7.88 -2.94
N GLU A 32 -27.14 7.85 -1.92
CA GLU A 32 -26.45 9.05 -1.43
C GLU A 32 -25.40 9.57 -2.43
N TYR A 33 -24.66 8.67 -3.10
CA TYR A 33 -23.72 9.00 -4.15
C TYR A 33 -24.41 9.67 -5.36
N LYS A 34 -25.52 9.10 -5.84
CA LYS A 34 -26.30 9.67 -6.95
C LYS A 34 -26.87 11.06 -6.63
N LYS A 35 -27.14 11.36 -5.36
CA LYS A 35 -27.59 12.67 -4.88
C LYS A 35 -26.44 13.64 -4.56
N GLY A 36 -25.18 13.24 -4.79
CA GLY A 36 -24.00 14.05 -4.49
C GLY A 36 -23.67 14.21 -2.99
N ARG A 37 -24.38 13.50 -2.10
CA ARG A 37 -24.21 13.63 -0.64
C ARG A 37 -23.13 12.71 -0.07
N TYR A 38 -22.72 11.71 -0.83
CA TYR A 38 -21.56 10.89 -0.51
C TYR A 38 -20.56 10.94 -1.65
N GLN A 39 -19.29 11.12 -1.31
CA GLN A 39 -18.20 11.07 -2.27
C GLN A 39 -17.16 10.07 -1.74
N PRO A 40 -16.90 8.96 -2.47
CA PRO A 40 -15.94 7.97 -2.01
C PRO A 40 -14.52 8.53 -2.04
N MET A 41 -13.63 7.92 -1.24
CA MET A 41 -12.21 8.26 -1.26
C MET A 41 -11.59 8.00 -2.63
N THR A 42 -10.61 8.82 -3.00
CA THR A 42 -9.75 8.52 -4.15
C THR A 42 -8.88 7.30 -3.87
N MET A 43 -8.46 6.61 -4.93
CA MET A 43 -7.53 5.47 -4.85
C MET A 43 -6.27 5.83 -4.05
N ASN A 44 -5.63 6.95 -4.38
CA ASN A 44 -4.41 7.40 -3.70
C ASN A 44 -4.62 7.64 -2.19
N ARG A 45 -5.75 8.25 -1.80
CA ARG A 45 -6.07 8.49 -0.39
C ARG A 45 -6.34 7.18 0.36
N ALA A 46 -7.09 6.27 -0.26
CA ALA A 46 -7.37 4.95 0.30
C ALA A 46 -6.10 4.14 0.52
N VAL A 47 -5.21 4.07 -0.49
CA VAL A 47 -3.91 3.38 -0.39
C VAL A 47 -3.04 4.01 0.71
N ALA A 48 -3.05 5.34 0.85
CA ALA A 48 -2.29 6.02 1.89
C ALA A 48 -2.78 5.68 3.31
N LEU A 49 -4.09 5.74 3.54
CA LEU A 49 -4.68 5.40 4.83
C LEU A 49 -4.50 3.91 5.16
N CYS A 50 -4.65 3.02 4.17
CA CYS A 50 -4.43 1.59 4.37
C CYS A 50 -2.97 1.27 4.66
N CYS A 51 -2.01 1.97 4.03
CA CYS A 51 -0.58 1.85 4.35
C CYS A 51 -0.30 2.25 5.80
N TYR A 52 -0.90 3.34 6.27
CA TYR A 52 -0.79 3.77 7.67
C TYR A 52 -1.41 2.75 8.63
N ALA A 53 -2.62 2.28 8.34
CA ALA A 53 -3.29 1.28 9.15
C ALA A 53 -2.49 -0.02 9.21
N LYS A 54 -1.93 -0.45 8.07
CA LYS A 54 -1.07 -1.63 7.98
C LYS A 54 0.08 -1.57 8.97
N GLU A 55 0.82 -0.46 8.98
CA GLU A 55 1.95 -0.29 9.89
C GLU A 55 1.54 -0.35 11.35
N LYS A 56 0.47 0.35 11.74
CA LYS A 56 -0.02 0.34 13.12
C LYS A 56 -0.49 -1.05 13.58
N LEU A 57 -1.24 -1.75 12.73
CA LEU A 57 -1.75 -3.09 13.03
C LEU A 57 -0.60 -4.10 13.16
N GLU A 58 0.37 -4.08 12.25
CA GLU A 58 1.54 -4.95 12.32
C GLU A 58 2.43 -4.66 13.53
N GLN A 59 2.61 -3.38 13.90
CA GLN A 59 3.33 -2.99 15.12
C GLN A 59 2.63 -3.48 16.39
N ALA A 60 1.30 -3.54 16.38
CA ALA A 60 0.50 -4.10 17.46
C ALA A 60 0.45 -5.64 17.44
N GLY A 61 1.15 -6.30 16.51
CA GLY A 61 1.15 -7.77 16.38
C GLY A 61 -0.12 -8.34 15.76
N ILE A 62 -1.00 -7.50 15.19
CA ILE A 62 -2.28 -7.92 14.62
C ILE A 62 -2.10 -8.32 13.15
N HIS A 63 -2.52 -9.54 12.81
CA HIS A 63 -2.43 -10.03 11.46
C HIS A 63 -3.46 -9.37 10.52
N ILE A 64 -3.02 -8.92 9.35
CA ILE A 64 -3.92 -8.40 8.31
C ILE A 64 -4.16 -9.50 7.31
N MET A 65 -5.32 -10.15 7.41
CA MET A 65 -5.69 -11.26 6.54
C MET A 65 -5.87 -10.80 5.08
N ARG A 66 -6.41 -9.60 4.86
CA ARG A 66 -6.63 -9.05 3.51
C ARG A 66 -6.72 -7.54 3.50
N MET A 67 -6.24 -6.95 2.40
CA MET A 67 -6.51 -5.55 2.03
C MET A 67 -7.17 -5.48 0.66
N GLY A 68 -8.31 -4.80 0.56
CA GLY A 68 -9.11 -4.69 -0.67
C GLY A 68 -10.08 -5.85 -0.88
N LEU A 69 -11.24 -5.56 -1.48
CA LEU A 69 -12.32 -6.54 -1.65
C LEU A 69 -11.87 -7.67 -2.60
N GLN A 70 -12.43 -8.86 -2.41
CA GLN A 70 -12.22 -9.95 -3.37
C GLN A 70 -12.89 -9.61 -4.69
N ALA A 71 -12.15 -9.69 -5.78
CA ALA A 71 -12.69 -9.49 -7.12
C ALA A 71 -13.71 -10.58 -7.46
N SER A 72 -14.82 -10.16 -8.07
CA SER A 72 -15.81 -11.03 -8.69
C SER A 72 -16.49 -10.27 -9.82
N GLU A 73 -16.96 -10.97 -10.85
CA GLU A 73 -17.68 -10.32 -11.95
C GLU A 73 -18.89 -9.53 -11.45
N THR A 74 -19.61 -10.07 -10.46
CA THR A 74 -20.75 -9.39 -9.86
C THR A 74 -20.34 -8.09 -9.19
N LEU A 75 -19.24 -8.08 -8.42
CA LEU A 75 -18.75 -6.86 -7.80
C LEU A 75 -18.40 -5.80 -8.83
N GLU A 76 -17.70 -6.20 -9.89
CA GLU A 76 -17.24 -5.27 -10.93
C GLU A 76 -18.40 -4.69 -11.73
N LYS A 77 -19.43 -5.51 -12.03
CA LYS A 77 -20.66 -5.06 -12.69
C LYS A 77 -21.47 -4.09 -11.83
N GLU A 78 -21.55 -4.33 -10.52
CA GLU A 78 -22.35 -3.51 -9.61
C GLU A 78 -21.58 -2.31 -9.01
N LEU A 79 -20.28 -2.18 -9.26
CA LEU A 79 -19.48 -1.10 -8.70
C LEU A 79 -19.81 0.25 -9.40
N LEU A 80 -20.39 1.18 -8.65
CA LEU A 80 -20.67 2.53 -9.15
C LEU A 80 -19.49 3.48 -8.94
N ALA A 81 -18.81 3.40 -7.80
CA ALA A 81 -17.70 4.28 -7.47
C ALA A 81 -16.86 3.77 -6.29
N GLY A 82 -15.64 4.30 -6.19
CA GLY A 82 -14.76 4.11 -5.05
C GLY A 82 -13.42 3.46 -5.41
N PRO A 83 -12.51 3.35 -4.42
CA PRO A 83 -11.13 2.93 -4.65
C PRO A 83 -11.03 1.40 -4.75
N TYR A 84 -11.39 0.87 -5.91
CA TYR A 84 -11.33 -0.56 -6.22
C TYR A 84 -10.18 -0.91 -7.16
N HIS A 85 -9.49 -2.00 -6.84
CA HIS A 85 -8.61 -2.72 -7.76
C HIS A 85 -8.51 -4.18 -7.26
N PRO A 86 -8.53 -5.20 -8.14
CA PRO A 86 -8.37 -6.60 -7.74
C PRO A 86 -7.13 -6.85 -6.88
N SER A 87 -6.04 -6.13 -7.18
CA SER A 87 -4.78 -6.17 -6.42
C SER A 87 -4.53 -4.96 -5.50
N PHE A 88 -5.59 -4.37 -4.92
CA PHE A 88 -5.46 -3.20 -4.03
C PHE A 88 -4.36 -3.36 -2.95
N GLY A 89 -4.23 -4.55 -2.34
CA GLY A 89 -3.18 -4.84 -1.37
C GLY A 89 -1.75 -4.64 -1.90
N GLU A 90 -1.50 -4.86 -3.20
CA GLU A 90 -0.20 -4.60 -3.83
C GLU A 90 0.11 -3.11 -3.92
N PHE A 91 -0.89 -2.25 -4.18
CA PHE A 91 -0.71 -0.80 -4.14
C PHE A 91 -0.32 -0.33 -2.74
N VAL A 92 -0.95 -0.91 -1.71
CA VAL A 92 -0.61 -0.61 -0.31
C VAL A 92 0.81 -1.07 0.02
N ALA A 93 1.17 -2.29 -0.36
CA ALA A 93 2.51 -2.83 -0.15
C ALA A 93 3.58 -2.01 -0.90
N SER A 94 3.29 -1.58 -2.13
CA SER A 94 4.14 -0.72 -2.94
C SER A 94 4.37 0.64 -2.29
N ARG A 95 3.30 1.27 -1.81
CA ARG A 95 3.43 2.53 -1.07
C ARG A 95 4.27 2.37 0.19
N HIS A 96 4.07 1.27 0.93
CA HIS A 96 4.83 0.97 2.14
C HIS A 96 6.33 0.82 1.84
N TRP A 97 6.69 0.11 0.76
CA TRP A 97 8.09 0.00 0.31
C TRP A 97 8.70 1.36 -0.02
N LEU A 98 8.02 2.17 -0.84
CA LEU A 98 8.51 3.50 -1.16
C LEU A 98 8.69 4.36 0.09
N LYS A 99 7.74 4.30 1.04
CA LYS A 99 7.83 5.03 2.32
C LYS A 99 9.07 4.63 3.12
N ARG A 100 9.43 3.34 3.15
CA ARG A 100 10.64 2.85 3.83
C ARG A 100 11.94 3.26 3.15
N VAL A 101 11.94 3.36 1.82
CA VAL A 101 13.11 3.74 1.03
C VAL A 101 13.35 5.24 1.08
N ARG A 102 12.30 6.08 1.14
CA ARG A 102 12.40 7.54 1.09
C ARG A 102 13.42 8.16 2.07
N PRO A 103 13.47 7.75 3.36
CA PRO A 103 14.50 8.26 4.28
C PRO A 103 15.93 7.93 3.85
N LEU A 104 16.15 6.79 3.19
CA LEU A 104 17.47 6.41 2.67
C LEU A 104 17.87 7.28 1.48
N LEU A 105 16.92 7.59 0.59
CA LEU A 105 17.14 8.51 -0.52
C LEU A 105 17.56 9.89 -0.01
N ALA A 106 16.86 10.41 1.01
CA ALA A 106 17.14 11.71 1.60
C ALA A 106 18.51 11.78 2.31
N ARG A 107 18.99 10.65 2.84
CA ARG A 107 20.30 10.54 3.49
C ARG A 107 21.44 10.23 2.52
N CYS A 108 21.13 9.81 1.30
CA CYS A 108 22.14 9.47 0.30
C CYS A 108 22.79 10.74 -0.25
N PRO A 109 24.09 10.98 0.01
CA PRO A 109 24.77 12.19 -0.45
C PRO A 109 24.77 12.30 -1.98
N THR A 110 24.82 13.51 -2.51
CA THR A 110 24.95 13.73 -3.97
C THR A 110 26.18 13.00 -4.52
N GLY A 111 26.04 12.35 -5.67
CA GLY A 111 27.12 11.60 -6.32
C GLY A 111 27.39 10.19 -5.77
N LYS A 112 26.68 9.78 -4.71
CA LYS A 112 26.77 8.44 -4.11
C LYS A 112 25.68 7.50 -4.64
N ASP A 113 25.98 6.20 -4.68
CA ASP A 113 25.03 5.17 -5.09
C ASP A 113 24.41 4.48 -3.87
N LEU A 114 23.11 4.20 -3.95
CA LEU A 114 22.35 3.47 -2.92
C LEU A 114 22.08 2.05 -3.39
N TYR A 115 22.69 1.09 -2.72
CA TYR A 115 22.46 -0.34 -2.93
C TYR A 115 21.42 -0.81 -1.93
N ILE A 116 20.35 -1.46 -2.42
CA ILE A 116 19.28 -2.01 -1.59
C ILE A 116 19.16 -3.50 -1.91
N THR A 117 19.20 -4.34 -0.87
CA THR A 117 18.92 -5.77 -0.98
C THR A 117 17.65 -6.10 -0.22
N ILE A 118 16.67 -6.68 -0.91
CA ILE A 118 15.39 -7.12 -0.33
C ILE A 118 15.19 -8.62 -0.52
N SER A 119 14.17 -9.19 0.13
CA SER A 119 13.72 -10.54 -0.20
C SER A 119 13.24 -10.61 -1.66
N HIS A 120 13.58 -11.68 -2.39
CA HIS A 120 13.03 -11.94 -3.72
C HIS A 120 11.49 -11.93 -3.76
N ARG A 121 10.82 -12.24 -2.64
CA ARG A 121 9.36 -12.24 -2.50
C ARG A 121 8.74 -10.85 -2.47
N ASP A 122 9.55 -9.81 -2.30
CA ASP A 122 9.10 -8.43 -2.21
C ASP A 122 9.36 -7.63 -3.49
N ILE A 123 9.97 -8.21 -4.52
CA ILE A 123 10.32 -7.49 -5.75
C ILE A 123 9.10 -6.85 -6.43
N SER A 124 7.99 -7.59 -6.54
CA SER A 124 6.75 -7.09 -7.13
C SER A 124 6.19 -5.91 -6.32
N ALA A 125 6.19 -6.03 -4.99
CA ALA A 125 5.73 -4.97 -4.11
C ALA A 125 6.66 -3.75 -4.18
N PHE A 126 7.98 -3.94 -4.21
CA PHE A 126 8.95 -2.85 -4.30
C PHE A 126 8.82 -2.07 -5.61
N VAL A 127 8.71 -2.77 -6.75
CA VAL A 127 8.55 -2.14 -8.07
C VAL A 127 7.18 -1.48 -8.20
N GLY A 128 6.15 -2.13 -7.65
CA GLY A 128 4.79 -1.65 -7.63
C GLY A 128 4.02 -1.85 -8.94
N PRO A 129 2.67 -1.80 -8.91
CA PRO A 129 1.84 -1.89 -10.11
C PRO A 129 2.24 -0.82 -11.15
N LYS A 130 2.31 -1.21 -12.42
CA LYS A 130 2.75 -0.34 -13.53
C LYS A 130 4.09 0.37 -13.27
N ARG A 131 4.96 -0.24 -12.45
CA ARG A 131 6.29 0.26 -12.05
C ARG A 131 6.23 1.65 -11.37
N VAL A 132 5.16 1.94 -10.63
CA VAL A 132 4.92 3.26 -10.03
C VAL A 132 6.07 3.72 -9.13
N ASN A 133 6.68 2.82 -8.34
CA ASN A 133 7.80 3.19 -7.49
C ASN A 133 9.05 3.49 -8.30
N MET A 134 9.30 2.78 -9.41
CA MET A 134 10.45 3.06 -10.27
C MET A 134 10.35 4.43 -10.92
N LYS A 135 9.17 4.81 -11.40
CA LYS A 135 8.90 6.16 -11.91
C LYS A 135 9.14 7.21 -10.84
N ARG A 136 8.67 6.96 -9.61
CA ARG A 136 8.87 7.88 -8.49
C ARG A 136 10.34 8.01 -8.08
N LEU A 137 11.11 6.92 -8.15
CA LEU A 137 12.55 6.95 -7.90
C LEU A 137 13.29 7.73 -8.99
N GLN A 138 12.86 7.62 -10.25
CA GLN A 138 13.38 8.41 -11.37
C GLN A 138 13.11 9.91 -11.17
N GLU A 139 11.87 10.29 -10.82
CA GLU A 139 11.51 11.69 -10.50
C GLU A 139 12.36 12.27 -9.36
N LEU A 140 12.85 11.42 -8.46
CA LEU A 140 13.73 11.79 -7.35
C LEU A 140 15.22 11.77 -7.71
N GLY A 141 15.58 11.48 -8.96
CA GLY A 141 16.97 11.44 -9.44
C GLY A 141 17.74 10.15 -9.11
N PHE A 142 17.04 9.07 -8.75
CA PHE A 142 17.63 7.80 -8.34
C PHE A 142 17.57 6.69 -9.40
N GLU A 143 17.14 6.98 -10.63
CA GLU A 143 17.02 5.98 -11.70
C GLU A 143 18.33 5.19 -11.93
N LYS A 144 19.47 5.89 -11.96
CA LYS A 144 20.79 5.26 -12.17
C LYS A 144 21.52 4.97 -10.86
N ARG A 145 21.16 5.67 -9.78
CA ARG A 145 21.88 5.68 -8.49
C ARG A 145 21.34 4.67 -7.48
N LEU A 146 20.12 4.17 -7.66
CA LEU A 146 19.59 3.09 -6.85
C LEU A 146 19.80 1.75 -7.54
N LYS A 147 20.54 0.85 -6.89
CA LYS A 147 20.76 -0.53 -7.34
C LYS A 147 19.98 -1.48 -6.45
N LEU A 148 18.96 -2.11 -7.01
CA LEU A 148 18.14 -3.10 -6.29
C LEU A 148 18.65 -4.51 -6.59
N THR A 149 18.97 -5.27 -5.54
CA THR A 149 19.24 -6.70 -5.61
C THR A 149 18.27 -7.48 -4.72
N THR A 150 18.16 -8.79 -4.97
CA THR A 150 17.30 -9.68 -4.19
C THR A 150 18.09 -10.82 -3.58
N ASP A 151 17.72 -11.21 -2.38
CA ASP A 151 18.30 -12.34 -1.66
C ASP A 151 17.19 -13.34 -1.28
N LYS A 152 17.47 -14.64 -1.44
CA LYS A 152 16.54 -15.73 -1.10
C LYS A 152 16.51 -16.06 0.39
N THR A 153 17.57 -15.72 1.12
CA THR A 153 17.72 -15.95 2.55
C THR A 153 16.97 -14.91 3.39
N LEU A 154 16.77 -13.70 2.84
CA LEU A 154 16.03 -12.64 3.53
C LEU A 154 14.55 -12.96 3.68
N LYS A 155 14.06 -12.84 4.92
CA LYS A 155 12.62 -12.92 5.23
C LYS A 155 11.87 -11.79 4.53
N ARG A 156 10.60 -12.04 4.18
CA ARG A 156 9.71 -11.04 3.60
C ARG A 156 9.63 -9.79 4.49
N GLY A 157 9.65 -8.61 3.88
CA GLY A 157 9.66 -7.33 4.56
C GLY A 157 11.04 -6.87 5.02
N THR A 158 12.10 -7.66 4.86
CA THR A 158 13.46 -7.28 5.26
C THR A 158 14.16 -6.48 4.16
N MET A 159 15.00 -5.52 4.55
CA MET A 159 15.76 -4.67 3.65
C MET A 159 17.12 -4.35 4.26
N ASN A 160 18.18 -4.62 3.54
CA ASN A 160 19.54 -4.17 3.83
C ASN A 160 19.94 -3.08 2.83
N TYR A 161 20.81 -2.15 3.23
CA TYR A 161 21.29 -1.12 2.33
C TYR A 161 22.74 -0.70 2.59
N VAL A 162 23.40 -0.18 1.56
CA VAL A 162 24.74 0.39 1.61
C VAL A 162 24.76 1.66 0.74
N ILE A 163 25.46 2.71 1.19
CA ILE A 163 25.69 3.94 0.44
C ILE A 163 27.19 3.99 0.10
N ASN A 164 27.53 4.01 -1.19
CA ASN A 164 28.90 4.03 -1.70
C ASN A 164 29.26 5.35 -2.37
#